data_AF-A0A258ZUN8-F1
#
_entry.id   AF-A0A258ZUN8-F1
#
_cell.length_a   1.000
_cell.length_b   1.000
_cell.length_c   1.000
_cell.angle_alpha   90.00
_cell.angle_beta   90.00
_cell.angle_gamma   90.00
#
_symmetry.space_group_name_H-M   'P 1'
#
loop_
_entity.id
_entity.type
_entity.pdbx_description
1 polymer ?
#
loop_
_entity_poly.entity_id
_entity_poly.type
_entity_poly.pdbx_seq_one_letter_code
_entity_poly.pdbx_strand_id
1 'polypeptide(L)'
;MITSRIFKNARLPLALLGLALGCASAETATLTVLTAGAYKPVLMALKDDFESAGGHSLLVDNDTAGALVKRIAGGERFDLVILPPSALETLARSGRITAAPPTEVARVGIGVAVPAGAPKPDISTVAAFRQALLNARRVAFIDPASGGSSGPYLIRLFEKLGIAQEMKAKSLLVPGGLVARRLVSGEADLALHQISEILAVNGAELVGPLPAEIQNETIYGAAIAAGTLHRATVQALIGVLTGQKAAKVLAEKGMTAPGP
;
A
#
# COMPACT_ATOMS: atom_id res chain seq x y z
N MET A 1 -48.24 -87.68 8.83
CA MET A 1 -48.74 -87.10 7.57
C MET A 1 -48.05 -85.75 7.40
N ILE A 2 -47.02 -85.65 6.54
CA ILE A 2 -47.11 -85.19 5.12
C ILE A 2 -47.59 -83.72 5.12
N THR A 3 -46.84 -82.66 4.77
CA THR A 3 -45.89 -82.40 3.67
C THR A 3 -45.22 -81.04 3.94
N SER A 4 -43.90 -80.88 3.81
CA SER A 4 -43.20 -80.33 2.62
C SER A 4 -43.80 -79.02 2.05
N ARG A 5 -43.05 -77.91 2.14
CA ARG A 5 -42.58 -77.16 0.95
C ARG A 5 -41.57 -76.07 1.30
N ILE A 6 -40.43 -76.16 0.62
CA ILE A 6 -39.32 -75.23 0.54
C ILE A 6 -39.75 -74.04 -0.34
N PHE A 7 -39.52 -72.81 0.11
CA PHE A 7 -39.35 -71.65 -0.78
C PHE A 7 -38.09 -70.88 -0.38
N LYS A 8 -37.19 -70.75 -1.36
CA LYS A 8 -35.97 -69.94 -1.34
C LYS A 8 -36.29 -68.51 -1.81
N ASN A 9 -35.39 -67.59 -1.46
CA ASN A 9 -35.17 -66.23 -2.00
C ASN A 9 -36.07 -65.15 -1.37
N ALA A 10 -35.61 -63.94 -1.02
CA ALA A 10 -34.41 -63.22 -1.40
C ALA A 10 -33.96 -62.30 -0.24
N ARG A 11 -32.65 -62.22 0.02
CA ARG A 11 -32.07 -61.19 0.90
C ARG A 11 -31.97 -59.89 0.10
N LEU A 12 -32.77 -58.89 0.46
CA LEU A 12 -32.67 -57.54 -0.05
C LEU A 12 -31.46 -56.86 0.63
N PRO A 13 -30.41 -56.41 -0.08
CA PRO A 13 -29.38 -55.60 0.56
C PRO A 13 -29.93 -54.18 0.72
N LEU A 14 -29.93 -53.72 1.97
CA LEU A 14 -30.21 -52.35 2.36
C LEU A 14 -29.09 -51.45 1.81
N ALA A 15 -29.33 -50.78 0.69
CA ALA A 15 -28.42 -49.76 0.18
C ALA A 15 -28.61 -48.48 1.01
N LEU A 16 -27.79 -48.28 2.04
CA LEU A 16 -27.60 -46.97 2.65
C LEU A 16 -26.91 -46.07 1.63
N LEU A 17 -27.68 -45.18 1.00
CA LEU A 17 -27.14 -44.06 0.24
C LEU A 17 -26.58 -43.03 1.23
N GLY A 18 -25.32 -43.20 1.61
CA GLY A 18 -24.60 -42.23 2.42
C GLY A 18 -24.44 -40.93 1.64
N LEU A 19 -25.20 -39.91 2.01
CA LEU A 19 -25.03 -38.55 1.52
C LEU A 19 -23.69 -38.04 2.09
N ALA A 20 -22.61 -38.23 1.34
CA ALA A 20 -21.34 -37.59 1.65
C ALA A 20 -21.54 -36.08 1.44
N LEU A 21 -21.84 -35.36 2.52
CA LEU A 21 -21.58 -33.93 2.56
C LEU A 21 -20.08 -33.78 2.34
N GLY A 22 -19.68 -33.50 1.11
CA GLY A 22 -18.35 -33.00 0.83
C GLY A 22 -18.22 -31.71 1.62
N CYS A 23 -17.52 -31.75 2.75
CA CYS A 23 -16.96 -30.56 3.36
C CYS A 23 -16.11 -29.94 2.26
N ALA A 24 -16.60 -28.88 1.63
CA ALA A 24 -15.76 -27.99 0.84
C ALA A 24 -14.62 -27.59 1.78
N SER A 25 -13.43 -28.14 1.57
CA SER A 25 -12.24 -27.67 2.27
C SER A 25 -12.15 -26.20 1.90
N ALA A 26 -12.27 -25.31 2.88
CA ALA A 26 -12.03 -23.90 2.65
C ALA A 26 -10.61 -23.81 2.07
N GLU A 27 -10.52 -23.47 0.78
CA GLU A 27 -9.26 -23.47 0.06
C GLU A 27 -8.42 -22.31 0.58
N THR A 28 -7.53 -22.61 1.52
CA THR A 28 -6.58 -21.63 2.06
C THR A 28 -5.63 -21.22 0.94
N ALA A 29 -5.52 -19.92 0.70
CA ALA A 29 -4.76 -19.36 -0.42
C ALA A 29 -3.73 -18.37 0.12
N THR A 30 -2.55 -18.35 -0.47
CA THR A 30 -1.53 -17.33 -0.21
C THR A 30 -1.58 -16.29 -1.32
N LEU A 31 -2.07 -15.09 -1.00
CA LEU A 31 -2.11 -13.98 -1.94
C LEU A 31 -0.78 -13.23 -1.93
N THR A 32 -0.23 -12.97 -3.11
CA THR A 32 0.90 -12.06 -3.28
C THR A 32 0.39 -10.65 -3.47
N VAL A 33 0.75 -9.74 -2.55
CA VAL A 33 0.35 -8.33 -2.57
C VAL A 33 1.56 -7.45 -2.75
N LEU A 34 1.59 -6.71 -3.85
CA LEU A 34 2.62 -5.70 -4.12
C LEU A 34 2.09 -4.31 -3.75
N THR A 35 2.84 -3.53 -2.98
CA THR A 35 2.37 -2.20 -2.55
C THR A 35 3.46 -1.14 -2.64
N ALA A 36 3.10 0.07 -3.04
CA ALA A 36 3.98 1.21 -2.86
C ALA A 36 4.28 1.42 -1.37
N GLY A 37 5.52 1.87 -1.07
CA GLY A 37 6.00 2.07 0.31
C GLY A 37 5.01 2.79 1.23
N ALA A 38 4.36 3.85 0.75
CA ALA A 38 3.43 4.66 1.55
C ALA A 38 2.23 3.90 2.12
N TYR A 39 1.70 2.88 1.43
CA TYR A 39 0.52 2.15 1.90
C TYR A 39 0.88 0.92 2.76
N LYS A 40 2.14 0.47 2.71
CA LYS A 40 2.60 -0.72 3.46
C LYS A 40 2.22 -0.70 4.95
N PRO A 41 2.40 0.40 5.72
CA PRO A 41 2.06 0.40 7.14
C PRO A 41 0.58 0.10 7.43
N VAL A 42 -0.32 0.49 6.52
CA VAL A 42 -1.76 0.23 6.63
C VAL A 42 -2.06 -1.23 6.29
N LEU A 43 -1.52 -1.72 5.17
CA LEU A 43 -1.69 -3.13 4.77
C LEU A 43 -1.19 -4.10 5.84
N MET A 44 -0.03 -3.82 6.45
CA MET A 44 0.51 -4.67 7.51
C MET A 44 -0.34 -4.64 8.79
N ALA A 45 -0.98 -3.51 9.11
CA ALA A 45 -1.84 -3.39 10.30
C ALA A 45 -3.21 -4.07 10.11
N LEU A 46 -3.66 -4.26 8.87
CA LEU A 46 -4.92 -4.94 8.52
C LEU A 46 -4.71 -6.40 8.11
N LYS A 47 -3.45 -6.84 8.01
CA LYS A 47 -3.09 -8.20 7.57
C LYS A 47 -3.72 -9.26 8.48
N ASP A 48 -3.55 -9.14 9.79
CA ASP A 48 -4.05 -10.14 10.75
C ASP A 48 -5.58 -10.28 10.72
N ASP A 49 -6.29 -9.19 10.47
CA ASP A 49 -7.76 -9.19 10.33
C ASP A 49 -8.21 -10.03 9.14
N PHE A 50 -7.50 -9.89 8.02
CA PHE A 50 -7.78 -10.65 6.82
C PHE A 50 -7.42 -12.14 6.99
N GLU A 51 -6.22 -12.42 7.53
CA GLU A 51 -5.73 -13.80 7.66
C GLU A 51 -6.56 -14.62 8.66
N SER A 52 -6.98 -14.00 9.78
CA SER A 52 -7.76 -14.68 10.82
C SER A 52 -9.20 -14.98 10.39
N ALA A 53 -9.77 -14.18 9.48
CA ALA A 53 -11.18 -14.32 9.07
C ALA A 53 -11.41 -15.47 8.07
N GLY A 54 -10.41 -15.83 7.26
CA GLY A 54 -10.58 -16.76 6.14
C GLY A 54 -9.54 -17.88 6.02
N GLY A 55 -8.51 -17.90 6.88
CA GLY A 55 -7.42 -18.88 6.77
C GLY A 55 -6.51 -18.68 5.55
N HIS A 56 -6.68 -17.57 4.83
CA HIS A 56 -5.78 -17.14 3.76
C HIS A 56 -4.55 -16.47 4.35
N SER A 57 -3.45 -16.43 3.59
CA SER A 57 -2.25 -15.69 3.97
C SER A 57 -1.87 -14.63 2.95
N LEU A 58 -1.21 -13.56 3.41
CA LEU A 58 -0.69 -12.48 2.57
C LEU A 58 0.84 -12.51 2.54
N LEU A 59 1.41 -12.72 1.36
CA LEU A 59 2.81 -12.42 1.08
C LEU A 59 2.88 -10.97 0.59
N VAL A 60 3.32 -10.07 1.47
CA VAL A 60 3.40 -8.63 1.17
C VAL A 60 4.83 -8.26 0.83
N ASP A 61 5.02 -7.67 -0.35
CA ASP A 61 6.27 -7.01 -0.72
C ASP A 61 6.00 -5.57 -1.19
N ASN A 62 7.02 -4.71 -1.06
CA ASN A 62 6.90 -3.31 -1.37
C ASN A 62 8.13 -2.77 -2.10
N ASP A 63 7.90 -1.73 -2.89
CA ASP A 63 8.96 -0.94 -3.52
C ASP A 63 8.43 0.46 -3.84
N THR A 64 9.19 1.25 -4.60
CA THR A 64 8.65 2.44 -5.26
C THR A 64 7.63 2.04 -6.34
N ALA A 65 6.73 2.96 -6.69
CA ALA A 65 5.72 2.67 -7.71
C ALA A 65 6.36 2.35 -9.07
N GLY A 66 7.39 3.09 -9.46
CA GLY A 66 8.13 2.84 -10.70
C GLY A 66 8.88 1.50 -10.70
N ALA A 67 9.46 1.09 -9.57
CA ALA A 67 10.14 -0.19 -9.46
C ALA A 67 9.15 -1.36 -9.54
N LEU A 68 8.00 -1.28 -8.86
CA LEU A 68 6.94 -2.29 -8.98
C LEU A 68 6.42 -2.42 -10.41
N VAL A 69 6.21 -1.30 -11.13
CA VAL A 69 5.84 -1.34 -12.56
C VAL A 69 6.89 -2.09 -13.38
N LYS A 70 8.19 -1.84 -13.16
CA LYS A 70 9.27 -2.55 -13.86
C LYS A 70 9.29 -4.04 -13.54
N ARG A 71 9.17 -4.41 -12.27
CA ARG A 71 9.17 -5.82 -11.82
C ARG A 71 7.98 -6.60 -12.40
N ILE A 72 6.79 -6.01 -12.38
CA ILE A 72 5.57 -6.59 -12.98
C ILE A 72 5.70 -6.70 -14.50
N ALA A 73 6.25 -5.68 -15.17
CA ALA A 73 6.54 -5.75 -16.60
C ALA A 73 7.52 -6.90 -16.93
N GLY A 74 8.50 -7.14 -16.05
CA GLY A 74 9.45 -8.25 -16.07
C GLY A 74 8.86 -9.63 -15.73
N GLY A 75 7.56 -9.73 -15.45
CA GLY A 75 6.85 -11.00 -15.26
C GLY A 75 6.68 -11.45 -13.81
N GLU A 76 6.98 -10.59 -12.84
CA GLU A 76 6.63 -10.88 -11.44
C GLU A 76 5.13 -11.11 -11.30
N ARG A 77 4.77 -12.22 -10.64
CA ARG A 77 3.38 -12.59 -10.37
C ARG A 77 2.90 -11.92 -9.09
N PHE A 78 1.64 -11.53 -9.10
CA PHE A 78 0.94 -10.95 -7.96
C PHE A 78 -0.56 -11.21 -8.09
N ASP A 79 -1.30 -11.02 -7.00
CA ASP A 79 -2.76 -11.12 -6.96
C ASP A 79 -3.41 -9.75 -6.81
N LEU A 80 -2.81 -8.89 -5.98
CA LEU A 80 -3.24 -7.52 -5.73
C LEU A 80 -2.04 -6.58 -5.81
N VAL A 81 -2.24 -5.41 -6.42
CA VAL A 81 -1.25 -4.33 -6.43
C VAL A 81 -1.87 -3.03 -5.93
N ILE A 82 -1.15 -2.29 -5.08
CA ILE A 82 -1.60 -1.01 -4.51
C ILE A 82 -0.62 0.10 -4.90
N LEU A 83 -1.04 0.98 -5.79
CA LEU A 83 -0.16 1.96 -6.45
C LEU A 83 -0.86 3.30 -6.70
N PRO A 84 -0.11 4.38 -7.00
CA PRO A 84 -0.68 5.64 -7.49
C PRO A 84 -1.33 5.47 -8.88
N PRO A 85 -2.21 6.41 -9.31
CA PRO A 85 -3.01 6.25 -10.53
C PRO A 85 -2.16 6.08 -11.78
N SER A 86 -1.11 6.87 -11.95
CA SER A 86 -0.23 6.81 -13.13
C SER A 86 0.46 5.44 -13.32
N ALA A 87 0.81 4.77 -12.21
CA ALA A 87 1.40 3.45 -12.24
C ALA A 87 0.34 2.38 -12.54
N LEU A 88 -0.86 2.49 -11.97
CA LEU A 88 -1.99 1.61 -12.28
C LEU A 88 -2.43 1.72 -13.74
N GLU A 89 -2.50 2.94 -14.29
CA GLU A 89 -2.77 3.16 -15.71
C GLU A 89 -1.75 2.46 -16.61
N THR A 90 -0.46 2.50 -16.22
CA THR A 90 0.60 1.82 -16.98
C THR A 90 0.42 0.30 -16.96
N LEU A 91 0.03 -0.27 -15.81
CA LEU A 91 -0.27 -1.69 -15.69
C LEU A 91 -1.55 -2.10 -16.43
N ALA A 92 -2.57 -1.24 -16.45
CA ALA A 92 -3.80 -1.46 -17.20
C ALA A 92 -3.53 -1.49 -18.71
N ARG A 93 -2.79 -0.50 -19.25
CA ARG A 93 -2.41 -0.43 -20.67
C ARG A 93 -1.59 -1.64 -21.12
N SER A 94 -0.84 -2.27 -20.22
CA SER A 94 -0.06 -3.47 -20.50
C SER A 94 -0.79 -4.78 -20.19
N GLY A 95 -2.07 -4.73 -19.82
CA GLY A 95 -2.90 -5.92 -19.54
C GLY A 95 -2.46 -6.71 -18.30
N ARG A 96 -1.71 -6.10 -17.38
CA ARG A 96 -1.20 -6.76 -16.17
C ARG A 96 -2.22 -6.79 -15.03
N ILE A 97 -3.15 -5.83 -15.02
CA ILE A 97 -4.29 -5.78 -14.11
C ILE A 97 -5.61 -5.91 -14.87
N THR A 98 -6.68 -6.24 -14.16
CA THR A 98 -8.03 -6.33 -14.73
C THR A 98 -8.50 -5.00 -15.33
N ALA A 99 -9.43 -5.04 -16.28
CA ALA A 99 -10.04 -3.83 -16.87
C ALA A 99 -10.98 -3.08 -15.92
N ALA A 100 -11.31 -3.65 -14.75
CA ALA A 100 -12.08 -2.96 -13.73
C ALA A 100 -11.31 -1.74 -13.20
N PRO A 101 -11.99 -0.61 -12.93
CA PRO A 101 -11.34 0.55 -12.32
C PRO A 101 -10.74 0.15 -10.97
N PRO A 102 -9.51 0.61 -10.64
CA PRO A 102 -8.94 0.37 -9.33
C PRO A 102 -9.82 0.93 -8.21
N THR A 103 -9.92 0.21 -7.11
CA THR A 103 -10.63 0.69 -5.92
C THR A 103 -9.72 1.63 -5.15
N GLU A 104 -10.12 2.88 -4.96
CA GLU A 104 -9.36 3.80 -4.09
C GLU A 104 -9.35 3.24 -2.66
N VAL A 105 -8.18 3.28 -2.01
CA VAL A 105 -8.00 2.75 -0.64
C VAL A 105 -7.40 3.75 0.34
N ALA A 106 -6.76 4.83 -0.14
CA ALA A 106 -6.22 5.89 0.71
C ALA A 106 -5.91 7.16 -0.07
N ARG A 107 -5.85 8.29 0.64
CA ARG A 107 -5.12 9.49 0.22
C ARG A 107 -4.03 9.81 1.25
N VAL A 108 -2.89 10.33 0.80
CA VAL A 108 -1.79 10.74 1.69
C VAL A 108 -1.11 11.99 1.14
N GLY A 109 -0.86 12.94 2.03
CA GLY A 109 -0.12 14.15 1.73
C GLY A 109 1.38 14.01 1.99
N ILE A 110 2.13 14.95 1.43
CA ILE A 110 3.55 15.14 1.74
C ILE A 110 3.66 15.92 3.06
N GLY A 111 4.55 15.48 3.94
CA GLY A 111 4.87 16.13 5.20
C GLY A 111 6.33 16.54 5.29
N VAL A 112 6.60 17.38 6.27
CA VAL A 112 7.95 17.79 6.69
C VAL A 112 8.28 17.11 8.01
N ALA A 113 9.48 16.54 8.11
CA ALA A 113 9.96 15.91 9.34
C ALA A 113 11.33 16.45 9.75
N VAL A 114 11.59 16.39 11.05
CA VAL A 114 12.86 16.73 11.73
C VAL A 114 13.33 15.55 12.59
N PRO A 115 14.60 15.50 13.04
CA PRO A 115 15.01 14.54 14.05
C PRO A 115 14.18 14.69 15.33
N ALA A 116 13.94 13.60 16.05
CA ALA A 116 13.18 13.64 17.30
C ALA A 116 13.83 14.61 18.32
N GLY A 117 13.01 15.39 19.00
CA GLY A 117 13.43 16.44 19.94
C GLY A 117 14.04 17.70 19.30
N ALA A 118 14.20 17.76 17.99
CA ALA A 118 14.71 18.95 17.32
C ALA A 118 13.64 20.07 17.24
N PRO A 119 14.03 21.35 17.20
CA PRO A 119 13.10 22.45 16.98
C PRO A 119 12.32 22.28 15.67
N LYS A 120 11.01 22.46 15.72
CA LYS A 120 10.13 22.38 14.55
C LYS A 120 10.11 23.74 13.85
N PRO A 121 10.56 23.86 12.58
CA PRO A 121 10.47 25.11 11.86
C PRO A 121 9.00 25.46 11.58
N ASP A 122 8.71 26.75 11.44
CA ASP A 122 7.41 27.18 10.95
C ASP A 122 7.24 26.81 9.47
N ILE A 123 6.16 26.09 9.18
CA ILE A 123 5.74 25.70 7.82
C ILE A 123 4.26 26.04 7.56
N SER A 124 3.67 26.92 8.38
CA SER A 124 2.24 27.26 8.33
C SER A 124 1.82 27.99 7.06
N THR A 125 2.77 28.62 6.36
CA THR A 125 2.56 29.31 5.09
C THR A 125 3.60 28.85 4.07
N VAL A 126 3.31 29.08 2.77
CA VAL A 126 4.26 28.81 1.69
C VAL A 126 5.59 29.58 1.88
N ALA A 127 5.53 30.81 2.38
CA ALA A 127 6.72 31.62 2.67
C ALA A 127 7.54 31.04 3.84
N ALA A 128 6.89 30.63 4.93
CA ALA A 128 7.55 30.00 6.07
C ALA A 128 8.18 28.66 5.68
N PHE A 129 7.45 27.82 4.93
CA PHE A 129 7.99 26.58 4.37
C PHE A 129 9.22 26.82 3.50
N ARG A 130 9.16 27.79 2.57
CA ARG A 130 10.31 28.18 1.74
C ARG A 130 11.51 28.57 2.61
N GLN A 131 11.29 29.37 3.65
CA GLN A 131 12.36 29.80 4.55
C GLN A 131 12.94 28.62 5.35
N ALA A 132 12.11 27.69 5.81
CA ALA A 132 12.55 26.48 6.50
C ALA A 132 13.51 25.64 5.62
N LEU A 133 13.18 25.45 4.35
CA LEU A 133 14.05 24.77 3.39
C LEU A 133 15.38 25.52 3.16
N LEU A 134 15.32 26.85 3.06
CA LEU A 134 16.52 27.67 2.86
C LEU A 134 17.43 27.69 4.09
N ASN A 135 16.87 27.59 5.30
CA ASN A 135 17.63 27.56 6.55
C ASN A 135 18.24 26.19 6.85
N ALA A 136 17.64 25.10 6.36
CA ALA A 136 18.18 23.75 6.56
C ALA A 136 19.53 23.57 5.84
N ARG A 137 20.49 22.88 6.48
CA ARG A 137 21.78 22.51 5.88
C ARG A 137 21.60 21.47 4.79
N ARG A 138 20.72 20.49 5.02
CA ARG A 138 20.47 19.37 4.13
C ARG A 138 19.02 18.91 4.21
N VAL A 139 18.40 18.65 3.06
CA VAL A 139 17.00 18.23 2.95
C VAL A 139 16.92 16.91 2.21
N ALA A 140 16.40 15.87 2.87
CA ALA A 140 16.21 14.56 2.27
C ALA A 140 14.83 14.42 1.62
N PHE A 141 14.76 13.83 0.44
CA PHE A 141 13.51 13.38 -0.18
C PHE A 141 13.77 12.25 -1.17
N ILE A 142 12.69 11.58 -1.60
CA ILE A 142 12.79 10.44 -2.51
C ILE A 142 13.35 10.88 -3.87
N ASP A 143 14.31 10.14 -4.40
CA ASP A 143 14.89 10.40 -5.71
C ASP A 143 13.79 10.33 -6.80
N PRO A 144 13.54 11.39 -7.58
CA PRO A 144 12.60 11.37 -8.70
C PRO A 144 12.87 10.23 -9.69
N ALA A 145 14.13 9.84 -9.89
CA ALA A 145 14.52 8.75 -10.79
C ALA A 145 14.19 7.36 -10.25
N SER A 146 13.98 7.23 -8.93
CA SER A 146 13.62 5.96 -8.30
C SER A 146 12.14 5.61 -8.44
N GLY A 147 11.29 6.52 -8.95
CA GLY A 147 9.86 6.25 -9.17
C GLY A 147 8.99 6.35 -7.92
N GLY A 148 9.43 7.10 -6.90
CA GLY A 148 8.61 7.49 -5.76
C GLY A 148 7.54 8.53 -6.12
N SER A 149 6.42 8.54 -5.39
CA SER A 149 5.27 9.41 -5.69
C SER A 149 5.49 10.90 -5.39
N SER A 150 6.31 11.23 -4.38
CA SER A 150 6.53 12.62 -3.94
C SER A 150 7.69 13.34 -4.65
N GLY A 151 8.74 12.62 -5.04
CA GLY A 151 9.99 13.21 -5.56
C GLY A 151 9.83 14.10 -6.78
N PRO A 152 9.18 13.63 -7.88
CA PRO A 152 8.97 14.46 -9.07
C PRO A 152 8.16 15.73 -8.79
N TYR A 153 7.21 15.69 -7.85
CA TYR A 153 6.45 16.86 -7.44
C TYR A 153 7.33 17.87 -6.70
N LEU A 154 8.14 17.41 -5.74
CA LEU A 154 9.02 18.26 -4.95
C LEU A 154 10.02 19.05 -5.81
N ILE A 155 10.60 18.43 -6.86
CA ILE A 155 11.47 19.14 -7.80
C ILE A 155 10.75 20.32 -8.46
N ARG A 156 9.56 20.09 -9.02
CA ARG A 156 8.75 21.15 -9.65
C ARG A 156 8.31 22.21 -8.63
N LEU A 157 8.05 21.80 -7.40
CA LEU A 157 7.71 22.73 -6.32
C LEU A 157 8.89 23.66 -6.02
N PHE A 158 10.13 23.16 -5.94
CA PHE A 158 11.30 24.00 -5.71
C PHE A 158 11.54 25.00 -6.83
N GLU A 159 11.26 24.63 -8.08
CA GLU A 159 11.26 25.54 -9.23
C GLU A 159 10.18 26.62 -9.06
N LYS A 160 8.94 26.24 -8.75
CA LYS A 160 7.82 27.17 -8.52
C LYS A 160 8.09 28.15 -7.38
N LEU A 161 8.81 27.71 -6.35
CA LEU A 161 9.21 28.53 -5.20
C LEU A 161 10.46 29.39 -5.45
N GLY A 162 11.09 29.26 -6.63
CA GLY A 162 12.30 30.00 -6.98
C GLY A 162 13.50 29.65 -6.10
N ILE A 163 13.61 28.40 -5.64
CA ILE A 163 14.72 27.91 -4.78
C ILE A 163 15.41 26.67 -5.36
N ALA A 164 15.20 26.38 -6.65
CA ALA A 164 15.69 25.15 -7.28
C ALA A 164 17.23 25.03 -7.18
N GLN A 165 17.96 26.13 -7.34
CA GLN A 165 19.41 26.12 -7.32
C GLN A 165 19.97 25.85 -5.91
N GLU A 166 19.38 26.47 -4.89
CA GLU A 166 19.70 26.25 -3.49
C GLU A 166 19.37 24.81 -3.09
N MET A 167 18.19 24.32 -3.50
CA MET A 167 17.79 22.95 -3.25
C MET A 167 18.69 21.94 -3.95
N LYS A 168 19.12 22.19 -5.19
CA LYS A 168 20.09 21.33 -5.89
C LYS A 168 21.38 21.13 -5.09
N ALA A 169 21.86 22.16 -4.40
CA ALA A 169 23.06 22.08 -3.58
C ALA A 169 22.85 21.27 -2.26
N LYS A 170 21.68 21.39 -1.63
CA LYS A 170 21.41 20.81 -0.30
C LYS A 170 20.53 19.55 -0.29
N SER A 171 20.03 19.11 -1.43
CA SER A 171 19.16 17.93 -1.52
C SER A 171 19.92 16.63 -1.35
N LEU A 172 19.45 15.77 -0.44
CA LEU A 172 19.85 14.38 -0.31
C LEU A 172 18.78 13.49 -0.94
N LEU A 173 19.02 13.04 -2.17
CA LEU A 173 18.11 12.15 -2.88
C LEU A 173 18.26 10.72 -2.36
N VAL A 174 17.14 10.09 -1.98
CA VAL A 174 17.12 8.73 -1.43
C VAL A 174 16.52 7.77 -2.46
N PRO A 175 17.23 6.70 -2.87
CA PRO A 175 16.77 5.78 -3.91
C PRO A 175 15.84 4.70 -3.32
N GLY A 176 14.64 5.09 -2.89
CA GLY A 176 13.68 4.16 -2.28
C GLY A 176 13.68 4.13 -0.75
N GLY A 177 12.64 3.53 -0.17
CA GLY A 177 12.50 3.32 1.27
C GLY A 177 12.17 4.56 2.09
N LEU A 178 12.43 4.48 3.40
CA LEU A 178 12.01 5.49 4.38
C LEU A 178 13.00 6.65 4.45
N VAL A 179 12.70 7.74 3.73
CA VAL A 179 13.51 8.98 3.67
C VAL A 179 13.87 9.51 5.06
N ALA A 180 12.92 9.49 6.00
CA ALA A 180 13.11 10.05 7.34
C ALA A 180 14.21 9.33 8.15
N ARG A 181 14.71 8.16 7.74
CA ARG A 181 15.91 7.55 8.33
C ARG A 181 17.16 8.42 8.21
N ARG A 182 17.21 9.33 7.23
CA ARG A 182 18.32 10.29 7.06
C ARG A 182 18.36 11.37 8.15
N LEU A 183 17.24 11.58 8.84
CA LEU A 183 17.20 12.41 10.03
C LEU A 183 17.87 11.70 11.21
N VAL A 184 17.56 10.41 11.37
CA VAL A 184 18.10 9.56 12.44
C VAL A 184 19.61 9.38 12.32
N SER A 185 20.12 9.24 11.10
CA SER A 185 21.57 9.14 10.84
C SER A 185 22.31 10.48 10.91
N GLY A 186 21.61 11.61 11.06
CA GLY A 186 22.21 12.96 11.04
C GLY A 186 22.65 13.46 9.66
N GLU A 187 22.33 12.70 8.60
CA GLU A 187 22.64 13.07 7.21
C GLU A 187 21.78 14.22 6.69
N ALA A 188 20.59 14.44 7.27
CA ALA A 188 19.68 15.52 6.91
C ALA A 188 19.07 16.21 8.13
N ASP A 189 18.73 17.50 7.97
CA ASP A 189 18.05 18.29 9.00
C ASP A 189 16.52 18.26 8.79
N LEU A 190 16.09 18.18 7.53
CA LEU A 190 14.69 18.05 7.13
C LEU A 190 14.50 16.84 6.20
N ALA A 191 13.36 16.17 6.32
CA ALA A 191 12.90 15.19 5.34
C ALA A 191 11.54 15.59 4.80
N LEU A 192 11.37 15.51 3.47
CA LEU A 192 10.09 15.66 2.78
C LEU A 192 9.70 14.30 2.23
N HIS A 193 8.59 13.76 2.70
CA HIS A 193 8.10 12.46 2.25
C HIS A 193 6.60 12.29 2.50
N GLN A 194 6.03 11.18 2.06
CA GLN A 194 4.65 10.82 2.41
C GLN A 194 4.53 10.70 3.94
N ILE A 195 3.48 11.30 4.52
CA ILE A 195 3.31 11.34 5.98
C ILE A 195 3.32 9.94 6.60
N SER A 196 2.71 8.95 5.94
CA SER A 196 2.69 7.57 6.42
C SER A 196 4.07 6.93 6.54
N GLU A 197 5.01 7.29 5.67
CA GLU A 197 6.38 6.79 5.72
C GLU A 197 7.23 7.54 6.75
N ILE A 198 6.91 8.82 7.01
CA ILE A 198 7.52 9.58 8.11
C ILE A 198 7.15 8.95 9.45
N LEU A 199 5.86 8.69 9.68
CA LEU A 199 5.34 8.13 10.93
C LEU A 199 5.84 6.70 11.19
N ALA A 200 6.35 6.01 10.17
CA ALA A 200 6.94 4.68 10.29
C ALA A 200 8.40 4.70 10.79
N VAL A 201 9.02 5.87 10.99
CA VAL A 201 10.42 6.00 11.41
C VAL A 201 10.51 6.47 12.86
N ASN A 202 10.91 5.57 13.76
CA ASN A 202 11.33 5.92 15.11
C ASN A 202 12.54 6.86 15.07
N GLY A 203 12.49 7.95 15.83
CA GLY A 203 13.55 8.96 15.86
C GLY A 203 13.39 10.09 14.84
N ALA A 204 12.31 10.09 14.05
CA ALA A 204 11.86 11.24 13.28
C ALA A 204 10.55 11.78 13.87
N GLU A 205 10.38 13.10 13.81
CA GLU A 205 9.16 13.76 14.22
C GLU A 205 8.53 14.51 13.05
N LEU A 206 7.22 14.32 12.87
CA LEU A 206 6.44 15.12 11.94
C LEU A 206 6.34 16.56 12.47
N VAL A 207 6.72 17.51 11.63
CA VAL A 207 6.45 18.94 11.82
C VAL A 207 5.00 19.24 11.43
N GLY A 208 4.60 18.77 10.26
CA GLY A 208 3.24 18.91 9.73
C GLY A 208 3.17 18.60 8.23
N PRO A 209 1.97 18.64 7.63
CA PRO A 209 1.80 18.58 6.19
C PRO A 209 2.38 19.83 5.50
N LEU A 210 2.68 19.74 4.21
CA LEU A 210 2.88 20.95 3.39
C LEU A 210 1.64 21.86 3.46
N PRO A 211 1.80 23.21 3.36
CA PRO A 211 0.68 24.14 3.21
C PRO A 211 -0.28 23.70 2.10
N ALA A 212 -1.58 23.88 2.30
CA ALA A 212 -2.61 23.37 1.41
C ALA A 212 -2.44 23.83 -0.05
N GLU A 213 -1.96 25.06 -0.27
CA GLU A 213 -1.73 25.66 -1.59
C GLU A 213 -0.62 24.98 -2.39
N ILE A 214 0.25 24.23 -1.72
CA ILE A 214 1.38 23.48 -2.28
C ILE A 214 1.40 22.02 -1.82
N GLN A 215 0.26 21.52 -1.35
CA GLN A 215 0.11 20.10 -1.05
C GLN A 215 -0.11 19.32 -2.35
N ASN A 216 0.37 18.08 -2.37
CA ASN A 216 0.10 17.14 -3.44
C ASN A 216 -0.25 15.78 -2.84
N GLU A 217 -1.55 15.59 -2.64
CA GLU A 217 -2.06 14.33 -2.15
C GLU A 217 -1.94 13.23 -3.21
N THR A 218 -1.43 12.08 -2.80
CA THR A 218 -1.39 10.88 -3.62
C THR A 218 -2.55 9.97 -3.22
N ILE A 219 -3.40 9.66 -4.18
CA ILE A 219 -4.47 8.67 -4.04
C ILE A 219 -3.86 7.29 -4.36
N TYR A 220 -4.06 6.31 -3.50
CA TYR A 220 -3.65 4.94 -3.75
C TYR A 220 -4.86 4.10 -4.14
N GLY A 221 -4.73 3.37 -5.24
CA GLY A 221 -5.73 2.43 -5.72
C GLY A 221 -5.25 0.98 -5.60
N ALA A 222 -6.16 0.09 -5.24
CA ALA A 222 -5.97 -1.35 -5.26
C ALA A 222 -6.50 -1.92 -6.58
N ALA A 223 -5.67 -2.69 -7.29
CA ALA A 223 -6.02 -3.31 -8.56
C ALA A 223 -5.69 -4.81 -8.55
N ILE A 224 -6.60 -5.60 -9.12
CA ILE A 224 -6.49 -7.06 -9.18
C ILE A 224 -5.63 -7.44 -10.38
N ALA A 225 -4.71 -8.39 -10.20
CA ALA A 225 -3.93 -8.94 -11.30
C ALA A 225 -4.83 -9.58 -12.35
N ALA A 226 -4.54 -9.39 -13.64
CA ALA A 226 -5.35 -9.96 -14.72
C ALA A 226 -5.42 -11.50 -14.66
N GLY A 227 -4.31 -12.13 -14.27
CA GLY A 227 -4.13 -13.59 -14.21
C GLY A 227 -4.32 -14.23 -12.84
N THR A 228 -4.82 -13.52 -11.81
CA THR A 228 -5.06 -14.15 -10.51
C THR A 228 -6.14 -15.24 -10.59
N LEU A 229 -5.90 -16.36 -9.91
CA LEU A 229 -6.87 -17.43 -9.71
C LEU A 229 -7.72 -17.21 -8.45
N HIS A 230 -7.37 -16.24 -7.60
CA HIS A 230 -7.96 -16.01 -6.30
C HIS A 230 -8.84 -14.75 -6.25
N ARG A 231 -9.58 -14.47 -7.33
CA ARG A 231 -10.35 -13.21 -7.50
C ARG A 231 -11.29 -12.91 -6.33
N ALA A 232 -12.06 -13.89 -5.87
CA ALA A 232 -13.00 -13.71 -4.76
C ALA A 232 -12.26 -13.37 -3.45
N THR A 233 -11.14 -14.04 -3.19
CA THR A 233 -10.28 -13.80 -2.02
C THR A 233 -9.63 -12.41 -2.07
N VAL A 234 -9.17 -11.96 -3.25
CA VAL A 234 -8.65 -10.60 -3.45
C VAL A 234 -9.74 -9.54 -3.25
N GLN A 235 -10.97 -9.79 -3.73
CA GLN A 235 -12.11 -8.90 -3.50
C GLN A 235 -12.46 -8.79 -2.01
N ALA A 236 -12.40 -9.90 -1.27
CA ALA A 236 -12.56 -9.89 0.18
C ALA A 236 -11.47 -9.06 0.88
N LEU A 237 -10.21 -9.16 0.43
CA LEU A 237 -9.12 -8.32 0.93
C LEU A 237 -9.41 -6.83 0.66
N ILE A 238 -9.84 -6.46 -0.55
CA ILE A 238 -10.22 -5.07 -0.87
C ILE A 238 -11.35 -4.59 0.05
N GLY A 239 -12.31 -5.45 0.38
CA GLY A 239 -13.36 -5.17 1.37
C GLY A 239 -12.80 -4.85 2.76
N VAL A 240 -11.77 -5.58 3.21
CA VAL A 240 -11.06 -5.25 4.47
C VAL A 240 -10.35 -3.90 4.37
N LEU A 241 -9.65 -3.64 3.26
CA LEU A 241 -8.88 -2.40 3.03
C LEU A 241 -9.75 -1.14 2.90
N THR A 242 -11.04 -1.31 2.64
CA THR A 242 -12.04 -0.22 2.47
C THR A 242 -13.08 -0.18 3.59
N GLY A 243 -13.01 -1.10 4.56
CA GLY A 243 -13.96 -1.20 5.66
C GLY A 243 -13.77 -0.11 6.73
N GLN A 244 -14.71 -0.02 7.67
CA GLN A 244 -14.69 0.98 8.75
C GLN A 244 -13.41 0.92 9.60
N LYS A 245 -12.89 -0.28 9.87
CA LYS A 245 -11.63 -0.45 10.62
C LYS A 245 -10.44 0.13 9.85
N ALA A 246 -10.42 0.02 8.53
CA ALA A 246 -9.38 0.58 7.69
C ALA A 246 -9.33 2.11 7.81
N ALA A 247 -10.47 2.81 7.89
CA ALA A 247 -10.49 4.26 8.08
C ALA A 247 -9.78 4.70 9.36
N LYS A 248 -9.93 3.95 10.46
CA LYS A 248 -9.21 4.22 11.71
C LYS A 248 -7.70 3.99 11.56
N VAL A 249 -7.31 2.85 10.96
CA VAL A 249 -5.90 2.51 10.72
C VAL A 249 -5.24 3.55 9.80
N LEU A 250 -5.94 4.00 8.76
CA LEU A 250 -5.47 5.06 7.86
C LEU A 250 -5.14 6.33 8.65
N ALA A 251 -6.05 6.80 9.50
CA ALA A 251 -5.81 7.99 10.33
C ALA A 251 -4.60 7.81 11.26
N GLU A 252 -4.47 6.65 11.91
CA GLU A 252 -3.31 6.32 12.77
C GLU A 252 -1.99 6.29 11.98
N LYS A 253 -2.04 5.99 10.67
CA LYS A 253 -0.88 6.01 9.76
C LYS A 253 -0.76 7.30 8.96
N GLY A 254 -1.48 8.37 9.32
CA GLY A 254 -1.38 9.67 8.65
C GLY A 254 -1.90 9.70 7.21
N MET A 255 -2.89 8.86 6.92
CA MET A 255 -3.61 8.79 5.66
C MET A 255 -5.10 9.07 5.90
N THR A 256 -5.83 9.40 4.84
CA THR A 256 -7.28 9.53 4.88
C THR A 256 -7.93 8.47 4.02
N ALA A 257 -9.17 8.11 4.37
CA ALA A 257 -9.99 7.28 3.50
C ALA A 257 -10.24 8.01 2.17
N PRO A 258 -10.45 7.26 1.07
CA PRO A 258 -10.97 7.85 -0.16
C PRO A 258 -12.24 8.66 0.17
N GLY A 259 -12.28 9.89 -0.33
CA GLY A 259 -13.50 10.71 -0.34
C GLY A 259 -14.64 10.06 -1.15
N PRO A 260 -15.89 10.48 -0.93
CA PRO A 260 -17.06 9.99 -1.64
C PRO A 260 -17.00 10.23 -3.16
#